data_AF-A0A971BCN4-F1
#
_entry.id   AF-A0A971BCN4-F1
#
_cell.length_a   1.000
_cell.length_b   1.000
_cell.length_c   1.000
_cell.angle_alpha   90.00
_cell.angle_beta   90.00
_cell.angle_gamma   90.00
#
_symmetry.space_group_name_H-M   'P 1'
#
loop_
_entity.id
_entity.type
_entity.pdbx_description
1 polymer ?
#
loop_
_entity_poly.entity_id
_entity_poly.type
_entity_poly.pdbx_seq_one_letter_code
_entity_poly.pdbx_strand_id
1 'polypeptide(L)'
;VTSMLDELQDKLAYKQLLNSRLYFNLGNYMGYNNYESCIVTANNALMDFPVSKYREELAFLILKSRYVLATQSVPELLMDRYRATLDEYYAYINEFPAGKFRKDADGILKETRKIIKE
;
A
#
# COMPACT_ATOMS: atom_id res chain seq x y z
N VAL A 1 4.74 2.58 32.87
CA VAL A 1 4.95 1.30 32.15
C VAL A 1 4.23 1.30 30.81
N THR A 2 2.94 1.66 30.75
CA THR A 2 2.16 1.80 29.49
C THR A 2 2.80 2.75 28.47
N SER A 3 3.20 3.96 28.87
CA SER A 3 3.80 4.94 27.94
C SER A 3 5.09 4.46 27.24
N MET A 4 5.94 3.66 27.89
CA MET A 4 7.18 3.15 27.27
C MET A 4 6.89 2.02 26.27
N LEU A 5 5.84 1.23 26.54
CA LEU A 5 5.37 0.19 25.64
C LEU A 5 4.76 0.82 24.39
N ASP A 6 3.92 1.85 24.57
CA ASP A 6 3.30 2.58 23.45
C ASP A 6 4.36 3.25 22.56
N GLU A 7 5.38 3.88 23.18
CA GLU A 7 6.49 4.47 22.43
C GLU A 7 7.30 3.42 21.65
N LEU A 8 7.51 2.23 22.24
CA LEU A 8 8.19 1.13 21.56
C LEU A 8 7.38 0.61 20.38
N GLN A 9 6.06 0.42 20.55
CA GLN A 9 5.13 0.02 19.49
C GLN A 9 5.15 1.02 18.33
N ASP A 10 5.12 2.33 18.64
CA ASP A 10 5.22 3.39 17.64
C ASP A 10 6.54 3.36 16.87
N LYS A 11 7.68 3.13 17.55
CA LYS A 11 8.99 3.00 16.91
C LYS A 11 9.08 1.77 16.01
N LEU A 12 8.50 0.65 16.41
CA LEU A 12 8.45 -0.57 15.60
C LEU A 12 7.56 -0.37 14.36
N ALA A 13 6.39 0.23 14.52
CA ALA A 13 5.52 0.59 13.40
C ALA A 13 6.21 1.55 12.42
N TYR A 14 6.92 2.56 12.93
CA TYR A 14 7.69 3.48 12.11
C TYR A 14 8.80 2.76 11.33
N LYS A 15 9.52 1.83 11.96
CA LYS A 15 10.52 1.01 11.27
C LYS A 15 9.89 0.21 10.13
N GLN A 16 8.71 -0.39 10.34
CA GLN A 16 8.04 -1.12 9.27
C GLN A 16 7.59 -0.21 8.12
N LEU A 17 7.09 1.00 8.43
CA LEU A 17 6.81 2.00 7.39
C LEU A 17 8.05 2.32 6.55
N LEU A 18 9.21 2.51 7.19
CA LEU A 18 10.47 2.76 6.46
C LEU A 18 10.86 1.57 5.58
N ASN A 19 10.69 0.34 6.06
CA ASN A 19 10.93 -0.87 5.27
C ASN A 19 9.99 -0.95 4.06
N SER A 20 8.69 -0.71 4.25
CA SER A 20 7.72 -0.68 3.16
C SER A 20 8.07 0.38 2.11
N ARG A 21 8.44 1.60 2.53
CA ARG A 21 8.91 2.65 1.62
C ARG A 21 10.16 2.22 0.85
N LEU A 22 11.11 1.58 1.52
CA LEU A 22 12.34 1.09 0.88
C LEU A 22 12.00 0.08 -0.23
N TYR A 23 11.17 -0.92 0.07
CA TYR A 23 10.74 -1.90 -0.93
C TYR A 23 10.02 -1.26 -2.11
N PHE A 24 9.13 -0.30 -1.86
CA PHE A 24 8.48 0.47 -2.92
C PHE A 24 9.50 1.20 -3.81
N ASN A 25 10.49 1.86 -3.19
CA ASN A 25 11.50 2.64 -3.90
C ASN A 25 12.48 1.76 -4.69
N LEU A 26 12.75 0.53 -4.22
CA LEU A 26 13.54 -0.45 -4.96
C LEU A 26 12.84 -0.92 -6.24
N GLY A 27 11.50 -0.95 -6.25
CA GLY A 27 10.72 -1.37 -7.43
C GLY A 27 11.18 -2.72 -7.98
N ASN A 28 11.60 -2.79 -9.24
CA ASN A 28 12.09 -4.03 -9.85
C ASN A 28 13.62 -4.19 -9.82
N TYR A 29 14.31 -3.55 -8.88
CA TYR A 29 15.77 -3.59 -8.78
C TYR A 29 16.29 -5.04 -8.77
N MET A 30 17.32 -5.29 -9.59
CA MET A 30 17.91 -6.62 -9.81
C MET A 30 16.92 -7.71 -10.26
N GLY A 31 15.81 -7.32 -10.91
CA GLY A 31 14.82 -8.27 -11.45
C GLY A 31 13.87 -8.85 -10.40
N TYR A 32 13.96 -8.40 -9.15
CA TYR A 32 13.04 -8.80 -8.08
C TYR A 32 11.86 -7.87 -8.00
N ASN A 33 10.65 -8.39 -7.82
CA ASN A 33 9.44 -7.59 -7.65
C ASN A 33 9.32 -7.10 -6.19
N ASN A 34 9.94 -5.96 -5.87
CA ASN A 34 9.88 -5.41 -4.52
C ASN A 34 8.55 -4.70 -4.21
N TYR A 35 7.67 -4.50 -5.19
CA TYR A 35 6.31 -3.99 -4.92
C TYR A 35 5.49 -5.00 -4.11
N GLU A 36 5.61 -6.30 -4.39
CA GLU A 36 5.01 -7.35 -3.57
C GLU A 36 5.60 -7.37 -2.16
N SER A 37 6.92 -7.22 -2.04
CA SER A 37 7.58 -7.10 -0.73
C SER A 37 7.06 -5.89 0.07
N CYS A 38 6.80 -4.75 -0.59
CA CYS A 38 6.17 -3.59 0.03
C CYS A 38 4.77 -3.92 0.56
N ILE A 39 3.94 -4.55 -0.28
CA ILE A 39 2.56 -4.95 0.06
C ILE A 39 2.55 -5.89 1.27
N VAL A 40 3.37 -6.94 1.26
CA VAL A 40 3.46 -7.91 2.37
C VAL A 40 3.95 -7.23 3.66
N THR A 41 5.01 -6.43 3.57
CA THR A 41 5.58 -5.74 4.74
C THR A 41 4.58 -4.75 5.34
N ALA A 42 3.87 -4.00 4.51
CA ALA A 42 2.88 -3.04 4.97
C ALA A 42 1.64 -3.71 5.58
N ASN A 43 1.15 -4.81 5.00
CA ASN A 43 0.05 -5.58 5.57
C ASN A 43 0.40 -6.16 6.94
N ASN A 44 1.60 -6.74 7.09
CA ASN A 44 2.09 -7.23 8.38
C ASN A 44 2.15 -6.09 9.41
N ALA A 45 2.64 -4.92 9.01
CA ALA A 45 2.67 -3.76 9.91
C ALA A 45 1.27 -3.31 10.36
N LEU A 46 0.26 -3.36 9.48
CA LEU A 46 -1.12 -3.02 9.82
C LEU A 46 -1.76 -4.05 10.76
N MET A 47 -1.36 -5.32 10.67
CA MET A 47 -1.79 -6.40 11.57
C MET A 47 -1.10 -6.33 12.94
N ASP A 48 0.22 -6.12 12.95
CA ASP A 48 1.04 -6.08 14.17
C ASP A 48 0.78 -4.80 14.99
N PHE A 49 0.53 -3.67 14.32
CA PHE A 49 0.37 -2.35 14.94
C PHE A 49 -0.98 -1.71 14.60
N PRO A 50 -2.11 -2.30 15.07
CA PRO A 50 -3.46 -1.91 14.63
C PRO A 50 -3.89 -0.51 15.09
N VAL A 51 -3.20 0.08 16.06
CA VAL A 51 -3.48 1.43 16.60
C VAL A 51 -2.41 2.46 16.19
N SER A 52 -1.51 2.11 15.28
CA SER A 52 -0.43 3.01 14.86
C SER A 52 -0.95 4.25 14.14
N LYS A 53 -0.31 5.40 14.37
CA LYS A 53 -0.54 6.61 13.58
C LYS A 53 -0.07 6.52 12.12
N TYR A 54 0.71 5.50 11.77
CA TYR A 54 1.26 5.32 10.42
C TYR A 54 0.34 4.49 9.49
N ARG A 55 -0.82 4.04 9.99
CA ARG A 55 -1.74 3.17 9.25
C ARG A 55 -2.14 3.72 7.89
N GLU A 56 -2.52 5.01 7.83
CA GLU A 56 -2.96 5.62 6.58
C GLU A 56 -1.88 5.54 5.51
N GLU A 57 -0.63 5.81 5.90
CA GLU A 57 0.48 5.78 4.96
C GLU A 57 0.82 4.36 4.50
N LEU A 58 0.76 3.39 5.42
CA LEU A 58 0.92 1.97 5.09
C LEU A 58 -0.16 1.49 4.11
N ALA A 59 -1.42 1.81 4.37
CA ALA A 59 -2.54 1.48 3.50
C ALA A 59 -2.40 2.13 2.11
N PHE A 60 -2.00 3.40 2.08
CA PHE A 60 -1.74 4.08 0.81
C PHE A 60 -0.55 3.49 0.03
N LEU A 61 0.52 3.06 0.72
CA LEU A 61 1.64 2.36 0.09
C LEU A 61 1.21 1.03 -0.53
N ILE A 62 0.30 0.29 0.10
CA ILE A 62 -0.26 -0.95 -0.46
C ILE A 62 -1.01 -0.63 -1.76
N LEU A 63 -1.95 0.33 -1.72
CA LEU A 63 -2.70 0.77 -2.90
C LEU A 63 -1.77 1.18 -4.04
N LYS A 64 -0.79 2.03 -3.75
CA LYS A 64 0.18 2.51 -4.73
C LYS A 64 1.03 1.38 -5.30
N SER A 65 1.47 0.44 -4.47
CA SER A 65 2.27 -0.71 -4.90
C SER A 65 1.48 -1.65 -5.80
N ARG A 66 0.22 -1.96 -5.45
CA ARG A 66 -0.67 -2.78 -6.30
C ARG A 66 -0.88 -2.14 -7.66
N TYR A 67 -1.11 -0.83 -7.69
CA TYR A 67 -1.28 -0.10 -8.95
C TYR A 67 -0.03 -0.17 -9.83
N VAL A 68 1.15 0.12 -9.28
CA VAL A 68 2.41 0.09 -10.04
C VAL A 68 2.75 -1.33 -10.49
N LEU A 69 2.45 -2.33 -9.67
CA LEU A 69 2.57 -3.73 -10.06
C LEU A 69 1.64 -4.06 -11.24
N ALA A 70 0.38 -3.61 -11.19
CA ALA A 70 -0.58 -3.83 -12.26
C ALA A 70 -0.10 -3.21 -13.59
N THR A 71 0.43 -1.98 -13.57
CA THR A 71 0.91 -1.30 -14.80
C THR A 71 2.11 -1.97 -15.47
N GLN A 72 2.86 -2.81 -14.74
CA GLN A 72 4.04 -3.53 -15.23
C GLN A 72 3.75 -5.02 -15.51
N SER A 73 2.48 -5.41 -15.50
CA SER A 73 2.08 -6.81 -15.61
C SER A 73 2.03 -7.30 -17.05
N VAL A 74 2.27 -8.60 -17.22
CA VAL A 74 1.97 -9.31 -18.47
C VAL A 74 0.45 -9.37 -18.70
N PRO A 75 -0.01 -9.46 -19.96
CA PRO A 75 -1.44 -9.40 -20.30
C PRO A 75 -2.31 -10.39 -19.53
N GLU A 76 -1.78 -11.59 -19.26
CA GLU A 76 -2.49 -12.66 -18.56
C GLU A 76 -2.83 -12.31 -17.10
N LEU A 77 -2.04 -11.45 -16.45
CA LEU A 77 -2.21 -11.06 -15.04
C LEU A 77 -2.74 -9.63 -14.87
N LEU A 78 -2.76 -8.86 -15.95
CA LEU A 78 -3.06 -7.42 -15.95
C LEU A 78 -4.41 -7.12 -15.30
N MET A 79 -5.48 -7.77 -15.79
CA MET A 79 -6.85 -7.49 -15.35
C MET A 79 -7.08 -7.84 -13.89
N ASP A 80 -6.54 -8.96 -13.42
CA ASP A 80 -6.72 -9.38 -12.03
C ASP A 80 -5.96 -8.47 -11.06
N ARG A 81 -4.78 -7.97 -11.45
CA ARG A 81 -4.03 -7.01 -10.64
C ARG A 81 -4.69 -5.62 -10.60
N TYR A 82 -5.33 -5.19 -11.70
CA TYR A 82 -6.15 -3.97 -11.68
C TYR A 82 -7.41 -4.11 -10.83
N ARG A 83 -8.07 -5.27 -10.85
CA ARG A 83 -9.19 -5.56 -9.92
C ARG A 83 -8.74 -5.51 -8.47
N ALA A 84 -7.60 -6.13 -8.15
CA ALA A 84 -7.04 -6.06 -6.80
C ALA A 84 -6.68 -4.63 -6.39
N THR A 85 -6.21 -3.79 -7.33
CA THR A 85 -5.98 -2.36 -7.08
C THR A 85 -7.29 -1.62 -6.79
N LEU A 86 -8.37 -1.95 -7.49
CA LEU A 86 -9.69 -1.37 -7.28
C LEU A 86 -10.25 -1.73 -5.89
N ASP A 87 -10.12 -2.99 -5.49
CA ASP A 87 -10.56 -3.45 -4.16
C ASP A 87 -9.78 -2.73 -3.05
N GLU A 88 -8.46 -2.61 -3.21
CA GLU A 88 -7.59 -1.90 -2.26
C GLU A 88 -7.94 -0.40 -2.17
N TYR A 89 -8.32 0.23 -3.30
CA TYR A 89 -8.78 1.61 -3.28
C TYR A 89 -10.03 1.76 -2.41
N TYR A 90 -11.01 0.87 -2.57
CA TYR A 90 -12.24 0.92 -1.76
C TYR A 90 -11.98 0.65 -0.29
N ALA A 91 -11.07 -0.27 0.04
CA ALA A 91 -10.62 -0.48 1.40
C ALA A 91 -9.99 0.79 1.99
N TYR A 92 -9.08 1.43 1.25
CA TYR A 92 -8.42 2.66 1.68
C TYR A 92 -9.41 3.81 1.94
N ILE A 93 -10.35 4.07 1.03
CA ILE A 93 -11.30 5.18 1.22
C ILE A 93 -12.36 4.91 2.28
N ASN A 94 -12.65 3.62 2.56
CA ASN A 94 -13.55 3.24 3.63
C ASN A 94 -12.90 3.50 5.00
N GLU A 95 -11.60 3.21 5.14
CA GLU A 95 -10.86 3.48 6.37
C GLU A 95 -10.47 4.97 6.51
N PHE A 96 -10.09 5.62 5.41
CA PHE A 96 -9.57 7.00 5.38
C PHE A 96 -10.33 7.89 4.38
N PRO A 97 -11.63 8.17 4.61
CA PRO A 97 -12.47 8.90 3.65
C PRO A 97 -11.96 10.32 3.34
N ALA A 98 -11.36 10.99 4.33
CA ALA A 98 -10.74 12.32 4.22
C ALA A 98 -9.22 12.27 4.48
N GLY A 99 -8.58 11.16 4.13
CA GLY A 99 -7.15 10.95 4.33
C GLY A 99 -6.26 11.95 3.59
N LYS A 100 -5.03 12.13 4.09
CA LYS A 100 -3.95 12.91 3.47
C LYS A 100 -3.70 12.52 2.00
N PHE A 101 -3.81 11.24 1.66
CA PHE A 101 -3.52 10.75 0.30
C PHE A 101 -4.76 10.59 -0.59
N ARG A 102 -5.91 11.17 -0.18
CA ARG A 102 -7.19 11.02 -0.88
C ARG A 102 -7.11 11.36 -2.38
N LYS A 103 -6.51 12.51 -2.70
CA LYS A 103 -6.38 12.99 -4.08
C LYS A 103 -5.58 12.02 -4.95
N ASP A 104 -4.51 11.46 -4.42
CA ASP A 104 -3.66 10.52 -5.14
C ASP A 104 -4.36 9.17 -5.33
N ALA A 105 -5.07 8.69 -4.31
CA ALA A 105 -5.89 7.48 -4.39
C ALA A 105 -7.00 7.61 -5.44
N ASP A 106 -7.70 8.75 -5.50
CA ASP A 106 -8.72 9.01 -6.52
C ASP A 106 -8.12 9.07 -7.93
N GLY A 107 -6.87 9.55 -8.06
CA GLY A 107 -6.10 9.49 -9.30
C GLY A 107 -5.85 8.05 -9.76
N ILE A 108 -5.42 7.17 -8.85
CA ILE A 108 -5.22 5.73 -9.12
C ILE A 108 -6.54 5.08 -9.57
N LEU A 109 -7.65 5.38 -8.90
CA LEU A 109 -8.97 4.86 -9.26
C LEU A 109 -9.35 5.26 -10.69
N LYS A 110 -9.14 6.53 -11.05
CA LYS A 110 -9.50 7.05 -12.37
C LYS A 110 -8.77 6.29 -13.47
N GLU A 111 -7.47 6.08 -13.33
CA GLU A 111 -6.67 5.36 -14.32
C GLU A 111 -7.02 3.87 -14.35
N THR A 112 -7.18 3.23 -13.18
CA THR A 112 -7.60 1.83 -13.06
C THR A 112 -8.95 1.57 -13.75
N ARG A 113 -9.93 2.47 -13.56
CA ARG A 113 -11.25 2.34 -14.20
C ARG A 113 -11.25 2.54 -15.71
N LYS A 114 -10.28 3.26 -16.27
CA LYS A 114 -10.15 3.36 -17.74
C LYS A 114 -9.75 2.00 -18.31
N ILE A 115 -8.75 1.38 -17.71
CA ILE A 115 -8.19 0.10 -18.18
C ILE A 115 -9.19 -1.04 -18.01
N ILE A 116 -9.96 -1.08 -16.91
CA ILE A 116 -10.97 -2.13 -16.70
C ILE A 116 -12.16 -2.02 -17.68
N LYS A 117 -12.40 -0.83 -18.25
CA LYS A 117 -13.48 -0.58 -19.20
C LYS A 117 -13.08 -0.83 -20.66
N GLU A 118 -11.78 -0.92 -20.95
CA GLU A 118 -11.22 -1.32 -22.24
C GLU A 118 -11.22 -2.85 -22.37
#